data_AF-A0A9Q2EUF1-F1
#
_entry.id   AF-A0A9Q2EUF1-F1
#
_cell.length_a   1.000
_cell.length_b   1.000
_cell.length_c   1.000
_cell.angle_alpha   90.00
_cell.angle_beta   90.00
_cell.angle_gamma   90.00
#
_symmetry.space_group_name_H-M   'P 1'
#
loop_
_entity.id
_entity.type
_entity.pdbx_description
1 polymer ?
#
loop_
_entity_poly.entity_id
_entity_poly.type
_entity_poly.pdbx_seq_one_letter_code
_entity_poly.pdbx_strand_id
1 'polypeptide(L)'
;MIKSNGVLVGARYCSNIYFIIHNGYLYIGETGGHPSIRWGGHLSKGGTLRENLRRFEQDDINECEEIFFASIATNIIDYEDELNRKIARKAVEYEVQRHFFLNTCVFGEELRVVSTVSSNPVRYRFGFDPDSFSQAILKMAVEKYKKWKIMLECGDL
;
A
#
# COMPACT_ATOMS: atom_id res chain seq x y z
N MET A 1 -2.89 -18.20 22.94
CA MET A 1 -3.91 -17.16 22.70
C MET A 1 -4.20 -17.18 21.21
N ILE A 2 -5.45 -17.42 20.80
CA ILE A 2 -5.84 -17.39 19.38
C ILE A 2 -6.21 -15.94 19.09
N LYS A 3 -5.51 -15.32 18.13
CA LYS A 3 -5.83 -13.98 17.63
C LYS A 3 -6.57 -14.11 16.29
N SER A 4 -7.71 -13.45 16.16
CA SER A 4 -8.44 -13.20 14.92
C SER A 4 -7.72 -12.11 14.13
N ASN A 5 -6.98 -12.49 13.09
CA ASN A 5 -6.38 -11.51 12.19
C ASN A 5 -7.41 -11.04 11.16
N GLY A 6 -7.41 -9.72 10.85
CA GLY A 6 -8.44 -9.05 10.05
C GLY A 6 -8.77 -9.71 8.70
N VAL A 7 -9.99 -9.45 8.18
CA VAL A 7 -10.48 -10.04 6.93
C VAL A 7 -9.92 -9.32 5.71
N LEU A 8 -9.27 -10.07 4.82
CA LEU A 8 -8.86 -9.61 3.50
C LEU A 8 -9.98 -9.80 2.49
N VAL A 9 -10.66 -8.71 2.15
CA VAL A 9 -11.66 -8.68 1.06
C VAL A 9 -11.01 -8.07 -0.18
N GLY A 10 -11.02 -8.82 -1.29
CA GLY A 10 -10.42 -8.39 -2.55
C GLY A 10 -11.31 -8.69 -3.75
N ALA A 11 -11.15 -7.91 -4.82
CA ALA A 11 -11.74 -8.20 -6.12
C ALA A 11 -10.68 -8.88 -7.02
N ARG A 12 -11.06 -9.98 -7.68
CA ARG A 12 -10.20 -10.65 -8.67
C ARG A 12 -10.18 -9.81 -9.96
N TYR A 13 -9.01 -9.67 -10.58
CA TYR A 13 -8.82 -8.92 -11.84
C TYR A 13 -9.15 -7.42 -11.77
N CYS A 14 -8.82 -6.79 -10.64
CA CYS A 14 -8.96 -5.36 -10.49
C CYS A 14 -7.60 -4.72 -10.23
N SER A 15 -7.40 -3.50 -10.75
CA SER A 15 -6.29 -2.65 -10.33
C SER A 15 -6.39 -2.32 -8.84
N ASN A 16 -5.26 -2.35 -8.15
CA ASN A 16 -5.19 -2.07 -6.72
C ASN A 16 -3.95 -1.23 -6.42
N ILE A 17 -4.12 -0.31 -5.47
CA ILE A 17 -3.00 0.28 -4.72
C ILE A 17 -3.04 -0.35 -3.32
N TYR A 18 -1.89 -0.84 -2.87
CA TYR A 18 -1.76 -1.52 -1.58
C TYR A 18 -0.69 -0.91 -0.69
N PHE A 19 -0.87 -1.17 0.60
CA PHE A 19 -0.08 -0.65 1.69
C PHE A 19 0.34 -1.82 2.58
N ILE A 20 1.60 -1.82 3.01
CA ILE A 20 2.10 -2.69 4.08
C ILE A 20 2.72 -1.76 5.12
N ILE A 21 2.22 -1.81 6.35
CA ILE A 21 2.79 -1.04 7.47
C ILE A 21 3.33 -2.00 8.52
N HIS A 22 4.57 -1.77 8.93
CA HIS A 22 5.29 -2.61 9.88
C HIS A 22 6.34 -1.77 10.61
N ASN A 23 6.31 -1.75 11.95
CA ASN A 23 7.31 -1.11 12.81
C ASN A 23 7.75 0.30 12.34
N GLY A 24 6.79 1.22 12.12
CA GLY A 24 7.10 2.58 11.67
C GLY A 24 7.44 2.70 10.17
N TYR A 25 7.46 1.60 9.43
CA TYR A 25 7.72 1.59 7.99
C TYR A 25 6.46 1.43 7.17
N LEU A 26 6.45 2.08 6.01
CA LEU A 26 5.38 2.04 5.04
C LEU A 26 5.89 1.57 3.67
N TYR A 27 5.29 0.52 3.13
CA TYR A 27 5.45 0.11 1.76
C TYR A 27 4.19 0.45 0.97
N ILE A 28 4.33 1.20 -0.13
CA ILE A 28 3.25 1.50 -1.07
C ILE A 28 3.56 0.77 -2.38
N GLY A 29 2.55 0.10 -2.96
CA GLY A 29 2.72 -0.60 -4.22
C GLY A 29 1.44 -0.68 -5.07
N GLU A 30 1.60 -1.08 -6.33
CA GLU A 30 0.50 -1.32 -7.27
C GLU A 30 0.43 -2.75 -7.80
N THR A 31 -0.76 -3.18 -8.19
CA THR A 31 -0.95 -4.45 -8.92
C THR A 31 -2.24 -4.46 -9.74
N GLY A 32 -2.22 -5.12 -10.89
CA GLY A 32 -3.44 -5.49 -11.64
C GLY A 32 -3.99 -6.87 -11.24
N GLY A 33 -3.32 -7.57 -10.33
CA GLY A 33 -3.70 -8.88 -9.82
C GLY A 33 -4.12 -8.83 -8.35
N HIS A 34 -4.16 -9.99 -7.69
CA HIS A 34 -4.59 -10.07 -6.29
C HIS A 34 -3.50 -9.50 -5.33
N PRO A 35 -3.83 -8.53 -4.44
CA PRO A 35 -2.85 -7.92 -3.53
C PRO A 35 -2.13 -8.91 -2.62
N SER A 36 -2.81 -9.97 -2.14
CA SER A 36 -2.18 -10.98 -1.26
C SER A 36 -0.98 -11.69 -1.88
N ILE A 37 -0.97 -11.89 -3.21
CA ILE A 37 0.17 -12.48 -3.92
C ILE A 37 1.37 -11.53 -3.84
N ARG A 38 1.14 -10.21 -3.97
CA ARG A 38 2.18 -9.19 -3.86
C ARG A 38 2.71 -9.08 -2.45
N TRP A 39 1.83 -9.06 -1.45
CA TRP A 39 2.24 -9.05 -0.04
C TRP A 39 3.13 -10.24 0.29
N GLY A 40 2.69 -11.46 -0.05
CA GLY A 40 3.51 -12.66 0.13
C GLY A 40 4.87 -12.56 -0.58
N GLY A 41 4.90 -12.03 -1.79
CA GLY A 41 6.15 -11.76 -2.53
C GLY A 41 7.08 -10.79 -1.81
N HIS A 42 6.56 -9.71 -1.24
CA HIS A 42 7.36 -8.73 -0.50
C HIS A 42 7.92 -9.25 0.82
N LEU A 43 7.17 -10.13 1.50
CA LEU A 43 7.56 -10.75 2.77
C LEU A 43 8.45 -11.99 2.59
N SER A 44 8.51 -12.55 1.39
CA SER A 44 9.34 -13.72 1.10
C SER A 44 10.84 -13.44 1.17
N LYS A 45 11.67 -14.48 1.26
CA LYS A 45 13.13 -14.34 1.25
C LYS A 45 13.60 -13.67 -0.06
N GLY A 46 14.29 -12.54 0.05
CA GLY A 46 14.67 -11.71 -1.10
C GLY A 46 13.54 -10.82 -1.64
N GLY A 47 12.39 -10.79 -0.97
CA GLY A 47 11.29 -9.89 -1.26
C GLY A 47 11.67 -8.44 -0.99
N THR A 48 11.14 -7.52 -1.81
CA THR A 48 11.62 -6.14 -1.80
C THR A 48 11.35 -5.39 -0.49
N LEU A 49 10.32 -5.75 0.28
CA LEU A 49 10.11 -5.12 1.59
C LEU A 49 11.22 -5.53 2.55
N ARG A 50 11.47 -6.84 2.71
CA ARG A 50 12.57 -7.35 3.55
C ARG A 50 13.93 -6.79 3.13
N GLU A 51 14.21 -6.80 1.83
CA GLU A 51 15.47 -6.26 1.30
C GLU A 51 15.62 -4.75 1.59
N ASN A 52 14.55 -3.98 1.47
CA ASN A 52 14.60 -2.55 1.75
C ASN A 52 14.74 -2.27 3.26
N LEU A 53 14.03 -2.99 4.12
CA LEU A 53 14.17 -2.86 5.59
C LEU A 53 15.60 -3.15 6.06
N ARG A 54 16.21 -4.23 5.56
CA ARG A 54 17.61 -4.58 5.84
C ARG A 54 18.60 -3.48 5.44
N ARG A 55 18.31 -2.77 4.34
CA ARG A 55 19.14 -1.65 3.89
C ARG A 55 19.00 -0.42 4.77
N PHE A 56 17.82 -0.19 5.35
CA PHE A 56 17.55 0.99 6.15
C PHE A 56 18.06 0.87 7.59
N GLU A 57 17.89 -0.29 8.24
CA GLU A 57 18.21 -0.45 9.67
C GLU A 57 19.02 -1.69 10.03
N GLN A 58 19.46 -2.48 9.04
CA GLN A 58 19.93 -3.86 9.29
C GLN A 58 18.86 -4.72 9.99
N ASP A 59 17.60 -4.30 9.93
CA ASP A 59 16.46 -4.95 10.55
C ASP A 59 15.83 -5.97 9.59
N ASP A 60 15.11 -6.95 10.14
CA ASP A 60 14.34 -7.93 9.38
C ASP A 60 12.96 -8.08 10.00
N ILE A 61 11.99 -8.49 9.20
CA ILE A 61 10.62 -8.67 9.68
C ILE A 61 10.62 -9.81 10.71
N ASN A 62 10.37 -9.46 11.97
CA ASN A 62 10.20 -10.41 13.06
C ASN A 62 8.85 -11.13 12.93
N GLU A 63 8.85 -12.45 13.05
CA GLU A 63 7.66 -13.29 12.90
C GLU A 63 6.59 -13.03 13.98
N CYS A 64 6.98 -12.39 15.09
CA CYS A 64 6.09 -12.09 16.21
C CYS A 64 5.42 -10.71 16.11
N GLU A 65 5.75 -9.89 15.11
CA GLU A 65 5.25 -8.52 14.99
C GLU A 65 4.01 -8.41 14.11
N GLU A 66 3.12 -7.51 14.51
CA GLU A 66 1.89 -7.25 13.80
C GLU A 66 2.18 -6.47 12.51
N ILE A 67 1.64 -6.93 11.40
CA ILE A 67 1.79 -6.29 10.09
C ILE A 67 0.41 -5.89 9.59
N PHE A 68 0.25 -4.62 9.25
CA PHE A 68 -0.96 -4.13 8.63
C PHE A 68 -0.88 -4.26 7.11
N PHE A 69 -1.87 -4.93 6.53
CA PHE A 69 -2.06 -5.02 5.09
C PHE A 69 -3.36 -4.33 4.69
N ALA A 70 -3.29 -3.45 3.70
CA ALA A 70 -4.48 -2.87 3.08
C ALA A 70 -4.34 -2.81 1.57
N SER A 71 -5.45 -3.02 0.87
CA SER A 71 -5.59 -2.72 -0.55
C SER A 71 -6.84 -1.90 -0.79
N ILE A 72 -6.73 -0.93 -1.68
CA ILE A 72 -7.84 -0.14 -2.19
C ILE A 72 -8.02 -0.53 -3.67
N ALA A 73 -9.20 -1.06 -4.00
CA ALA A 73 -9.56 -1.38 -5.36
C ALA A 73 -9.72 -0.09 -6.17
N THR A 74 -9.13 -0.05 -7.37
CA THR A 74 -9.07 1.13 -8.23
C THR A 74 -9.71 0.85 -9.58
N ASN A 75 -10.98 0.40 -9.57
CA ASN A 75 -11.75 0.04 -10.76
C ASN A 75 -11.71 1.11 -11.87
N ILE A 76 -11.57 2.39 -11.52
CA ILE A 76 -11.49 3.47 -12.50
C ILE A 76 -10.34 3.29 -13.49
N ILE A 77 -9.21 2.73 -13.01
CA ILE A 77 -8.04 2.44 -13.83
C ILE A 77 -8.33 1.33 -14.83
N ASP A 78 -9.24 0.41 -14.50
CA ASP A 78 -9.57 -0.72 -15.37
C ASP A 78 -10.43 -0.29 -16.58
N TYR A 79 -10.98 0.94 -16.58
CA TYR A 79 -11.61 1.55 -17.75
C TYR A 79 -10.61 2.10 -18.78
N GLU A 80 -9.32 2.23 -18.41
CA GLU A 80 -8.27 2.54 -19.37
C GLU A 80 -8.02 1.35 -20.32
N ASP A 81 -7.45 1.64 -21.49
CA ASP A 81 -6.99 0.59 -22.39
C ASP A 81 -5.90 -0.28 -21.75
N GLU A 82 -5.74 -1.50 -22.26
CA GLU A 82 -4.84 -2.50 -21.65
C GLU A 82 -3.39 -2.01 -21.53
N LEU A 83 -2.90 -1.25 -22.52
CA LEU A 83 -1.56 -0.67 -22.53
C LEU A 83 -1.40 0.39 -21.43
N ASN A 84 -2.43 1.20 -21.20
CA ASN A 84 -2.42 2.31 -20.26
C ASN A 84 -2.72 1.91 -18.82
N ARG A 85 -3.41 0.80 -18.56
CA ARG A 85 -3.75 0.34 -17.19
C ARG A 85 -2.54 0.28 -16.25
N LYS A 86 -1.42 -0.29 -16.72
CA LYS A 86 -0.19 -0.39 -15.91
C LYS A 86 0.40 0.99 -15.62
N ILE A 87 0.32 1.90 -16.58
CA ILE A 87 0.88 3.24 -16.50
C ILE A 87 0.03 4.10 -15.57
N ALA A 88 -1.30 4.00 -15.68
CA ALA A 88 -2.26 4.61 -14.78
C ALA A 88 -2.06 4.14 -13.33
N ARG A 89 -1.87 2.84 -13.08
CA ARG A 89 -1.55 2.33 -11.74
C ARG A 89 -0.27 2.94 -11.16
N LYS A 90 0.80 3.02 -11.97
CA LYS A 90 2.06 3.67 -11.56
C LYS A 90 1.91 5.17 -11.31
N ALA A 91 1.10 5.85 -12.12
CA ALA A 91 0.78 7.25 -11.90
C ALA A 91 0.12 7.43 -10.53
N VAL A 92 -0.92 6.64 -10.23
CA VAL A 92 -1.62 6.72 -8.95
C VAL A 92 -0.70 6.35 -7.78
N GLU A 93 0.12 5.30 -7.90
CA GLU A 93 1.14 4.94 -6.90
C GLU A 93 2.09 6.11 -6.61
N TYR A 94 2.61 6.76 -7.66
CA TYR A 94 3.47 7.94 -7.54
C TYR A 94 2.78 9.08 -6.80
N GLU A 95 1.54 9.39 -7.17
CA GLU A 95 0.76 10.47 -6.55
C GLU A 95 0.46 10.16 -5.08
N VAL A 96 0.10 8.92 -4.74
CA VAL A 96 -0.07 8.47 -3.34
C VAL A 96 1.22 8.66 -2.55
N GLN A 97 2.37 8.23 -3.10
CA GLN A 97 3.67 8.44 -2.47
C GLN A 97 3.97 9.93 -2.29
N ARG A 98 3.68 10.78 -3.28
CA ARG A 98 3.88 12.23 -3.17
C ARG A 98 3.03 12.83 -2.05
N HIS A 99 1.73 12.52 -1.99
CA HIS A 99 0.86 13.02 -0.92
C HIS A 99 1.33 12.57 0.46
N PHE A 100 1.82 11.34 0.58
CA PHE A 100 2.45 10.88 1.80
C PHE A 100 3.72 11.68 2.13
N PHE A 101 4.62 11.93 1.19
CA PHE A 101 5.84 12.71 1.46
C PHE A 101 5.55 14.16 1.87
N LEU A 102 4.41 14.73 1.45
CA LEU A 102 3.94 16.03 1.91
C LEU A 102 3.37 16.00 3.35
N ASN A 103 2.97 14.82 3.84
CA ASN A 103 2.48 14.62 5.20
C ASN A 103 2.80 13.20 5.71
N THR A 104 4.01 13.03 6.25
CA THR A 104 4.52 11.73 6.73
C THR A 104 3.76 11.19 7.95
N CYS A 105 2.96 12.05 8.60
CA CYS A 105 2.14 11.71 9.77
C CYS A 105 0.67 11.43 9.43
N VAL A 106 0.32 11.26 8.15
CA VAL A 106 -1.08 11.10 7.70
C VAL A 106 -1.79 9.90 8.34
N PHE A 107 -1.04 8.87 8.75
CA PHE A 107 -1.55 7.69 9.45
C PHE A 107 -1.71 7.88 10.98
N GLY A 108 -1.40 9.06 11.51
CA GLY A 108 -1.46 9.39 12.95
C GLY A 108 -0.14 9.17 13.69
N GLU A 109 0.87 8.63 13.01
CA GLU A 109 2.25 8.50 13.48
C GLU A 109 3.20 8.76 12.30
N GLU A 110 4.43 9.16 12.60
CA GLU A 110 5.44 9.35 11.57
C GLU A 110 5.85 8.00 11.01
N LEU A 111 5.61 7.79 9.71
CA LEU A 111 6.04 6.58 9.02
C LEU A 111 7.15 6.89 8.02
N ARG A 112 8.02 5.91 7.79
CA ARG A 112 9.07 5.99 6.77
C ARG A 112 8.73 5.12 5.57
N VAL A 113 8.65 5.73 4.39
CA VAL A 113 8.42 4.97 3.15
C VAL A 113 9.67 4.18 2.77
N VAL A 114 9.49 2.87 2.57
CA VAL A 114 10.54 1.93 2.15
C VAL A 114 10.29 1.33 0.77
N SER A 115 9.12 1.55 0.16
CA SER A 115 8.92 1.21 -1.25
C SER A 115 9.76 2.07 -2.17
N THR A 116 10.23 1.50 -3.28
CA THR A 116 10.90 2.28 -4.33
C THR A 116 9.97 3.38 -4.84
N VAL A 117 10.49 4.60 -4.98
CA VAL A 117 9.71 5.72 -5.52
C VAL A 117 9.31 5.39 -6.96
N SER A 118 8.01 5.43 -7.24
CA SER A 118 7.49 5.19 -8.58
C SER A 118 7.88 6.36 -9.49
N SER A 119 8.13 6.09 -10.76
CA SER A 119 8.46 7.16 -11.71
C SER A 119 7.18 7.82 -12.21
N ASN A 120 7.10 9.15 -12.14
CA ASN A 120 5.96 9.90 -12.66
C ASN A 120 5.83 9.70 -14.19
N PRO A 121 4.69 9.20 -14.70
CA PRO A 121 4.44 9.12 -16.14
C PRO A 121 3.97 10.48 -16.71
N VAL A 122 4.89 11.43 -16.86
CA VAL A 122 4.65 12.85 -17.25
C VAL A 122 3.98 13.06 -18.62
N ARG A 123 3.83 12.02 -19.46
CA ARG A 123 3.33 12.13 -20.85
C ARG A 123 2.03 11.37 -21.13
N TYR A 124 1.33 10.92 -20.09
CA TYR A 124 0.11 10.16 -20.24
C TYR A 124 -1.11 11.00 -19.84
N ARG A 125 -2.21 10.77 -20.53
CA ARG A 125 -3.53 11.30 -20.17
C ARG A 125 -4.41 10.10 -19.81
N PHE A 126 -5.15 10.24 -18.73
CA PHE A 126 -6.08 9.24 -18.25
C PHE A 126 -7.50 9.82 -18.25
N GLY A 127 -8.51 8.97 -18.26
CA GLY A 127 -9.92 9.36 -18.12
C GLY A 127 -10.31 9.85 -16.73
N PHE A 128 -9.33 9.97 -15.82
CA PHE A 128 -9.51 10.45 -14.46
C PHE A 128 -8.30 11.30 -14.04
N ASP A 129 -8.45 12.10 -12.98
CA ASP A 129 -7.36 12.87 -12.38
C ASP A 129 -6.60 12.00 -11.33
N PRO A 130 -5.33 11.63 -11.58
CA PRO A 130 -4.56 10.81 -10.65
C PRO A 130 -4.34 11.48 -9.29
N ASP A 131 -4.21 12.81 -9.25
CA ASP A 131 -3.97 13.54 -8.00
C ASP A 131 -5.17 13.41 -7.06
N SER A 132 -6.35 13.86 -7.49
CA SER A 132 -7.57 13.79 -6.68
C SER A 132 -7.90 12.33 -6.30
N PHE A 133 -7.69 11.40 -7.22
CA PHE A 133 -7.96 9.99 -6.97
C PHE A 133 -7.01 9.38 -5.93
N SER A 134 -5.73 9.75 -5.97
CA SER A 134 -4.73 9.30 -5.00
C SER A 134 -4.99 9.80 -3.57
N GLN A 135 -5.50 11.04 -3.41
CA GLN A 135 -5.92 11.56 -2.11
C GLN A 135 -7.07 10.73 -1.51
N ALA A 136 -8.05 10.34 -2.33
CA ALA A 136 -9.15 9.47 -1.90
C ALA A 136 -8.64 8.09 -1.46
N ILE A 137 -7.72 7.48 -2.22
CA ILE A 137 -7.07 6.21 -1.85
C ILE A 137 -6.36 6.33 -0.51
N LEU A 138 -5.56 7.37 -0.32
CA LEU A 138 -4.81 7.58 0.91
C LEU A 138 -5.73 7.76 2.11
N LYS A 139 -6.82 8.53 1.96
CA LYS A 139 -7.85 8.68 2.99
C LYS A 139 -8.46 7.33 3.39
N MET A 140 -8.82 6.49 2.43
CA MET A 140 -9.38 5.16 2.71
C MET A 140 -8.37 4.24 3.41
N ALA A 141 -7.09 4.30 3.03
CA ALA A 141 -6.03 3.55 3.69
C ALA A 141 -5.85 3.98 5.16
N VAL A 142 -5.87 5.28 5.43
CA VAL A 142 -5.79 5.85 6.78
C VAL A 142 -6.99 5.42 7.64
N GLU A 143 -8.20 5.45 7.10
CA GLU A 143 -9.39 4.98 7.82
C GLU A 143 -9.30 3.49 8.19
N LYS A 144 -8.78 2.65 7.30
CA LYS A 144 -8.53 1.23 7.58
C LYS A 144 -7.46 1.06 8.65
N TYR A 145 -6.38 1.83 8.59
CA TYR A 145 -5.29 1.78 9.56
C TYR A 145 -5.76 2.17 10.97
N LYS A 146 -6.51 3.28 11.09
CA LYS A 146 -7.08 3.73 12.36
C LYS A 146 -7.96 2.66 13.01
N LYS A 147 -8.82 2.01 12.22
CA LYS A 147 -9.66 0.90 12.72
C LYS A 147 -8.81 -0.26 13.25
N TRP A 148 -7.76 -0.63 12.53
CA TRP A 148 -6.86 -1.70 12.96
C TRP A 148 -6.09 -1.35 14.25
N LYS A 149 -5.57 -0.12 14.37
CA LYS A 149 -4.89 0.33 15.61
C LYS A 149 -5.82 0.28 16.82
N ILE A 150 -7.07 0.71 16.67
CA ILE A 150 -8.08 0.60 17.74
C ILE A 150 -8.30 -0.87 18.14
N MET A 151 -8.40 -1.78 17.18
CA MET A 151 -8.57 -3.22 17.49
C MET A 151 -7.36 -3.82 18.23
N LEU A 152 -6.14 -3.41 17.88
CA LEU A 152 -4.92 -3.81 18.60
C LEU A 152 -4.92 -3.32 20.05
N GLU A 153 -5.32 -2.06 20.28
CA GLU A 153 -5.35 -1.45 21.61
C GLU A 153 -6.45 -2.04 22.51
N CYS A 154 -7.60 -2.41 21.93
CA CYS A 154 -8.71 -3.02 22.65
C CYS A 154 -8.52 -4.52 22.94
N GLY A 155 -7.49 -5.17 22.37
CA GLY A 155 -7.26 -6.61 22.54
C GLY A 155 -8.27 -7.51 21.82
N ASP A 156 -9.02 -6.95 20.86
CA ASP A 156 -10.06 -7.64 20.07
C ASP A 156 -9.53 -8.30 18.79
N LEU A 157 -8.20 -8.47 18.69
CA LEU A 157 -7.55 -9.30 17.68
C LEU A 157 -7.20 -10.65 18.30
#